data_AF-A0A8S3TTP0-F1
#
_entry.id   AF-A0A8S3TTP0-F1
#
_cell.length_a   1.000
_cell.length_b   1.000
_cell.length_c   1.000
_cell.angle_alpha   90.00
_cell.angle_beta   90.00
_cell.angle_gamma   90.00
#
_symmetry.space_group_name_H-M   'P 1'
#
loop_
_entity.id
_entity.type
_entity.pdbx_description
1 polymer ?
#
loop_
_entity_poly.entity_id
_entity_poly.type
_entity_poly.pdbx_seq_one_letter_code
_entity_poly.pdbx_strand_id
1 'polypeptide(L)'
;MMALSNSLQSGQVPMLCQMCEESNEIKWKCLQCDFLLCTKCQQLHQKVKSTDQHIIIDIKDITTYQQEVNDQPDIINIPCSVHNGQNCCQFCKTCEEIICSLCFLQAHNTHDMIGLAKEYELTLKAVNNFHTEVEENILQIEKGLSKLDIRKTSEESLYESEKQKILNRERTLKDEIEMHTHNLLMKLDHRRDFFKKSVQNEENRSKKLKKELEIRRESLDHTLKQNNATEVFNIFKQERQLRADSKQRMAPANSMMKGLPQYVPGKQPILMSQHGVLTELGDKEQYKFNFQVLQQFKTKFIIVNNLVCCEDGTMWINNSMTNKLRKIQLKKGSEPVQILKKLKAFAYSMALLPTGDLLISSKTDALQILSKATGEIKRSIFSFAPLLTLAVHVTKANQIIVGVRENGEPFPVNGPRQVIVLDMNGRKEKVYHLDNNGQSIFTAAARITSDNDNNCYVLDRLNADYDGRIVALNKTNGIRWVYSDQHINKQRTFTPKDLMATKSDNIIVADSTHHIIHIIDTYYGQCLYYLYTKDQLGIQLPFSLDFDNTGTLYIGCGTFINGSVEAKLYTVQVSGFGIW
;
A
#
# COMPACT_ATOMS: atom_id res chain seq x y z
N MET A 1 -75.97 -49.09 -29.81
CA MET A 1 -77.33 -49.31 -29.25
C MET A 1 -78.43 -48.49 -29.93
N MET A 2 -78.35 -48.15 -31.23
CA MET A 2 -79.52 -47.59 -31.96
C MET A 2 -80.56 -48.66 -32.36
N ALA A 3 -80.20 -49.96 -32.29
CA ALA A 3 -81.08 -51.06 -32.67
C ALA A 3 -81.95 -51.60 -31.51
N LEU A 4 -81.53 -51.44 -30.25
CA LEU A 4 -82.28 -51.92 -29.07
C LEU A 4 -83.32 -50.92 -28.57
N SER A 5 -83.09 -49.61 -28.70
CA SER A 5 -84.10 -48.58 -28.39
C SER A 5 -85.25 -48.56 -29.42
N ASN A 6 -84.96 -48.83 -30.69
CA ASN A 6 -85.98 -48.93 -31.75
C ASN A 6 -86.83 -50.21 -31.69
N SER A 7 -86.35 -51.26 -31.02
CA SER A 7 -87.09 -52.54 -30.89
C SER A 7 -88.10 -52.57 -29.74
N LEU A 8 -88.13 -51.54 -28.87
CA LEU A 8 -89.08 -51.41 -27.77
C LEU A 8 -90.37 -50.65 -28.16
N GLN A 9 -90.43 -50.03 -29.34
CA GLN A 9 -91.62 -49.28 -29.82
C GLN A 9 -92.40 -49.97 -30.96
N SER A 10 -91.91 -51.10 -31.49
CA SER A 10 -92.66 -51.94 -32.43
C SER A 10 -92.83 -53.34 -31.83
N GLY A 11 -94.00 -53.63 -31.24
CA GLY A 11 -94.26 -54.93 -30.63
C GLY A 11 -94.10 -56.09 -31.61
N GLN A 12 -93.04 -56.89 -31.44
CA GLN A 12 -92.90 -58.32 -31.80
C GLN A 12 -91.44 -58.78 -31.57
N VAL A 13 -91.10 -59.30 -30.38
CA VAL A 13 -90.23 -60.46 -30.02
C VAL A 13 -90.18 -60.48 -28.46
N PRO A 14 -90.45 -61.60 -27.76
CA PRO A 14 -90.24 -61.68 -26.31
C PRO A 14 -88.74 -61.61 -26.00
N MET A 15 -88.27 -60.54 -25.34
CA MET A 15 -86.89 -60.52 -24.81
C MET A 15 -86.82 -61.46 -23.61
N LEU A 16 -86.10 -62.58 -23.76
CA LEU A 16 -85.85 -63.53 -22.68
C LEU A 16 -84.75 -63.04 -21.76
N CYS A 17 -84.78 -63.48 -20.51
CA CYS A 17 -83.67 -63.20 -19.61
C CYS A 17 -82.46 -64.04 -20.05
N GLN A 18 -81.33 -63.40 -20.33
CA GLN A 18 -80.15 -64.09 -20.88
C GLN A 18 -79.41 -64.96 -19.85
N MET A 19 -79.89 -65.02 -18.61
CA MET A 19 -79.34 -65.89 -17.56
C MET A 19 -80.22 -67.08 -17.18
N CYS A 20 -81.54 -66.97 -17.30
CA CYS A 20 -82.46 -68.08 -17.00
C CYS A 20 -83.25 -68.55 -18.22
N GLU A 21 -83.11 -67.87 -19.36
CA GLU A 21 -83.78 -68.15 -20.64
C GLU A 21 -85.32 -68.14 -20.57
N GLU A 22 -85.89 -67.77 -19.42
CA GLU A 22 -87.33 -67.62 -19.21
C GLU A 22 -87.85 -66.28 -19.75
N SER A 23 -89.13 -66.29 -20.20
CA SER A 23 -89.86 -65.10 -20.68
C SER A 23 -90.33 -64.17 -19.55
N ASN A 24 -89.42 -63.86 -18.62
CA ASN A 24 -89.67 -62.92 -17.53
C ASN A 24 -89.49 -61.46 -18.00
N GLU A 25 -90.19 -60.51 -17.37
CA GLU A 25 -90.04 -59.08 -17.65
C GLU A 25 -88.57 -58.63 -17.43
N ILE A 26 -87.94 -58.13 -18.49
CA ILE A 26 -86.56 -57.63 -18.47
C ILE A 26 -86.57 -56.17 -18.07
N LYS A 27 -85.93 -55.87 -16.93
CA LYS A 27 -85.81 -54.50 -16.40
C LYS A 27 -84.37 -54.03 -16.29
N TRP A 28 -83.42 -54.96 -16.23
CA TRP A 28 -82.06 -54.66 -15.80
C TRP A 28 -81.05 -55.02 -16.88
N LYS A 29 -80.01 -54.23 -17.00
CA LYS A 29 -78.84 -54.51 -17.84
C LYS A 29 -77.58 -54.44 -17.00
N CYS A 30 -76.79 -55.50 -17.03
CA CYS A 30 -75.45 -55.49 -16.44
C CYS A 30 -74.47 -54.89 -17.44
N LEU A 31 -73.71 -53.86 -17.05
CA LEU A 31 -72.81 -53.15 -17.94
C LEU A 31 -71.51 -53.91 -18.23
N GLN A 32 -71.02 -54.69 -17.27
CA GLN A 32 -69.80 -55.47 -17.41
C GLN A 32 -70.01 -56.78 -18.19
N CYS A 33 -71.18 -57.40 -18.07
CA CYS A 33 -71.51 -58.64 -18.79
C CYS A 33 -72.30 -58.41 -20.08
N ASP A 34 -72.78 -57.19 -20.31
CA ASP A 34 -73.73 -56.82 -21.37
C ASP A 34 -75.05 -57.64 -21.38
N PHE A 35 -75.37 -58.31 -20.26
CA PHE A 35 -76.55 -59.18 -20.15
C PHE A 35 -77.82 -58.45 -19.73
N LEU A 36 -78.93 -58.85 -20.35
CA LEU A 36 -80.29 -58.48 -20.04
C LEU A 36 -80.88 -59.42 -18.99
N LEU A 37 -81.24 -58.86 -17.82
CA LEU A 37 -81.61 -59.60 -16.62
C LEU A 37 -83.05 -59.28 -16.20
N CYS A 38 -83.78 -60.33 -15.80
CA CYS A 38 -85.00 -60.17 -15.01
C CYS A 38 -84.63 -59.85 -13.55
N THR A 39 -85.58 -59.34 -12.75
CA THR A 39 -85.31 -58.95 -11.36
C THR A 39 -84.75 -60.08 -10.49
N LYS A 40 -85.17 -61.33 -10.70
CA LYS A 40 -84.63 -62.49 -9.97
C LYS A 40 -83.16 -62.74 -10.31
N CYS A 41 -82.81 -62.70 -11.60
CA CYS A 41 -81.43 -62.92 -12.04
C CYS A 41 -80.52 -61.75 -11.66
N GLN A 42 -81.01 -60.52 -11.69
CA GLN A 42 -80.29 -59.35 -11.20
C GLN A 42 -79.87 -59.51 -9.73
N GLN A 43 -80.79 -59.95 -8.86
CA GLN A 43 -80.49 -60.16 -7.43
C GLN A 43 -79.49 -61.30 -7.19
N LEU A 44 -79.51 -62.35 -8.01
CA LEU A 44 -78.52 -63.42 -7.95
C LEU A 44 -77.16 -62.95 -8.47
N HIS A 45 -77.14 -62.18 -9.55
CA HIS A 45 -75.93 -61.60 -10.14
C HIS A 45 -75.16 -60.74 -9.13
N GLN A 46 -75.86 -60.00 -8.28
CA GLN A 46 -75.26 -59.20 -7.20
C GLN A 46 -74.78 -60.03 -5.99
N LYS A 47 -75.14 -61.31 -5.89
CA LYS A 47 -74.77 -62.19 -4.76
C LYS A 47 -73.62 -63.15 -5.07
N VAL A 48 -73.32 -63.37 -6.35
CA VAL A 48 -72.23 -64.27 -6.77
C VAL A 48 -70.91 -63.49 -6.74
N LYS A 49 -69.91 -64.01 -6.03
CA LYS A 49 -68.59 -63.35 -5.83
C LYS A 49 -67.88 -62.91 -7.13
N SER A 50 -68.19 -63.52 -8.27
CA SER A 50 -67.60 -63.18 -9.57
C SER A 50 -68.30 -62.01 -10.27
N THR A 51 -69.47 -61.60 -9.80
CA THR A 51 -70.33 -60.60 -10.46
C THR A 51 -70.99 -59.63 -9.47
N ASP A 52 -70.71 -59.75 -8.17
CA ASP A 52 -71.31 -58.96 -7.09
C ASP A 52 -70.96 -57.47 -7.16
N GLN A 53 -69.83 -57.14 -7.79
CA GLN A 53 -69.39 -55.76 -8.05
C GLN A 53 -69.76 -55.23 -9.45
N HIS A 54 -70.53 -55.99 -10.23
CA HIS A 54 -70.99 -55.49 -11.52
C HIS A 54 -72.05 -54.40 -11.35
N ILE A 55 -71.93 -53.35 -12.16
CA ILE A 55 -72.87 -52.24 -12.23
C ILE A 55 -74.08 -52.70 -13.05
N ILE A 56 -75.25 -52.67 -12.43
CA ILE A 56 -76.51 -53.05 -13.05
C ILE A 56 -77.41 -51.83 -13.04
N ILE A 57 -77.90 -51.45 -14.22
CA ILE A 57 -78.76 -50.30 -14.41
C ILE A 57 -80.13 -50.71 -14.94
N ASP A 58 -81.16 -49.91 -14.67
CA ASP A 58 -82.46 -50.07 -15.31
C ASP A 58 -82.31 -49.74 -16.80
N ILE A 59 -82.97 -50.51 -17.66
CA ILE A 59 -82.93 -50.32 -19.11
C ILE A 59 -83.43 -48.93 -19.51
N LYS A 60 -84.35 -48.33 -18.74
CA LYS A 60 -84.86 -46.98 -18.99
C LYS A 60 -83.82 -45.89 -18.75
N ASP A 61 -82.82 -46.16 -17.92
CA ASP A 61 -81.79 -45.20 -17.52
C ASP A 61 -80.50 -45.32 -18.35
N ILE A 62 -80.47 -46.22 -19.35
CA ILE A 62 -79.31 -46.42 -20.25
C ILE A 62 -78.90 -45.14 -20.97
N THR A 63 -79.87 -44.36 -21.47
CA THR A 63 -79.62 -43.10 -22.17
C THR A 63 -79.09 -42.00 -21.25
N THR A 64 -79.48 -42.01 -19.98
CA THR A 64 -79.04 -41.05 -18.96
C THR A 64 -77.62 -41.37 -18.51
N TYR A 65 -77.30 -42.66 -18.31
CA TYR A 65 -75.96 -43.14 -17.97
C TYR A 65 -74.93 -42.86 -19.08
N GLN A 66 -75.31 -42.97 -20.36
CA GLN A 66 -74.41 -42.66 -21.49
C GLN A 66 -74.01 -41.18 -21.59
N GLN A 67 -74.80 -40.25 -21.03
CA GLN A 67 -74.47 -38.83 -21.02
C GLN A 67 -73.53 -38.44 -19.87
N GLU A 68 -73.53 -39.17 -18.75
CA GLU A 68 -72.66 -38.92 -17.59
C GLU A 68 -71.24 -39.52 -17.73
N VAL A 69 -71.03 -40.46 -18.66
CA VAL A 69 -69.77 -41.22 -18.84
C VAL A 69 -68.73 -40.50 -19.71
N ASN A 70 -69.08 -39.44 -20.44
CA ASN A 70 -68.15 -38.78 -21.37
C ASN A 70 -66.93 -38.10 -20.72
N ASP A 71 -66.92 -37.92 -19.39
CA ASP A 71 -65.77 -37.39 -18.62
C ASP A 71 -65.18 -38.41 -17.61
N GLN A 72 -65.63 -39.67 -17.62
CA GLN A 72 -65.03 -40.73 -16.80
C GLN A 72 -64.00 -41.57 -17.60
N PRO A 73 -62.91 -42.00 -16.97
CA PRO A 73 -61.90 -42.83 -17.62
C PRO A 73 -62.51 -44.16 -18.10
N ASP A 74 -62.09 -44.61 -19.29
CA ASP A 74 -62.54 -45.79 -20.05
C ASP A 74 -62.22 -47.16 -19.37
N ILE A 75 -62.30 -47.24 -18.04
CA ILE A 75 -62.00 -48.44 -17.24
C ILE A 75 -62.98 -49.59 -17.54
N ILE A 76 -64.18 -49.25 -18.04
CA ILE A 76 -65.30 -50.19 -18.20
C ILE A 76 -65.16 -51.07 -19.46
N ASN A 77 -64.32 -50.67 -20.43
CA ASN A 77 -64.20 -51.31 -21.75
C ASN A 77 -62.79 -51.77 -22.10
N ILE A 78 -61.99 -52.25 -21.13
CA ILE A 78 -60.66 -52.79 -21.42
C ILE A 78 -60.82 -54.24 -21.92
N PRO A 79 -60.60 -54.54 -23.21
CA PRO A 79 -60.78 -55.89 -23.73
C PRO A 79 -59.68 -56.83 -23.21
N CYS A 80 -60.05 -58.08 -22.96
CA CYS A 80 -59.09 -59.12 -22.58
C CYS A 80 -58.26 -59.56 -23.78
N SER A 81 -56.94 -59.61 -23.62
CA SER A 81 -56.01 -60.09 -24.64
C SER A 81 -56.08 -61.59 -24.91
N VAL A 82 -56.62 -62.37 -23.96
CA VAL A 82 -56.68 -63.85 -24.02
C VAL A 82 -58.09 -64.33 -24.41
N HIS A 83 -59.13 -63.67 -23.93
CA HIS A 83 -60.53 -64.09 -24.14
C HIS A 83 -61.29 -63.06 -24.98
N ASN A 84 -61.48 -63.39 -26.26
CA ASN A 84 -62.15 -62.51 -27.22
C ASN A 84 -63.60 -62.20 -26.79
N GLY A 85 -63.99 -60.93 -26.84
CA GLY A 85 -65.32 -60.47 -26.43
C GLY A 85 -65.55 -60.39 -24.92
N GLN A 86 -64.51 -60.58 -24.09
CA GLN A 86 -64.59 -60.34 -22.64
C GLN A 86 -63.86 -59.04 -22.27
N ASN A 87 -64.43 -58.28 -21.33
CA ASN A 87 -63.77 -57.12 -20.73
C ASN A 87 -63.10 -57.51 -19.42
N CYS A 88 -61.96 -56.88 -19.15
CA CYS A 88 -61.26 -57.03 -17.90
C CYS A 88 -61.99 -56.29 -16.77
N CYS A 89 -62.03 -56.91 -15.60
CA CYS A 89 -62.77 -56.39 -14.45
C CYS A 89 -61.99 -56.52 -13.14
N GLN A 90 -60.84 -57.22 -13.14
CA GLN A 90 -60.02 -57.47 -11.96
C GLN A 90 -58.56 -57.15 -12.26
N PHE A 91 -57.80 -56.77 -11.23
CA PHE A 91 -56.35 -56.69 -11.26
C PHE A 91 -55.76 -57.79 -10.37
N CYS A 92 -54.84 -58.58 -10.93
CA CYS A 92 -54.13 -59.62 -10.22
C CYS A 92 -52.86 -59.03 -9.62
N LYS A 93 -52.80 -58.87 -8.29
CA LYS A 93 -51.63 -58.30 -7.61
C LYS A 93 -50.42 -59.22 -7.65
N THR A 94 -50.63 -60.53 -7.77
CA THR A 94 -49.54 -61.51 -7.86
C THR A 94 -48.82 -61.45 -9.20
N CYS A 95 -49.55 -61.14 -10.28
CA CYS A 95 -49.01 -61.07 -11.64
C CYS A 95 -48.81 -59.63 -12.14
N GLU A 96 -49.33 -58.63 -11.41
CA GLU A 96 -49.36 -57.22 -11.79
C GLU A 96 -50.07 -56.94 -13.13
N GLU A 97 -51.15 -57.68 -13.40
CA GLU A 97 -51.87 -57.63 -14.69
C GLU A 97 -53.38 -57.44 -14.53
N ILE A 98 -53.98 -56.77 -15.50
CA ILE A 98 -55.43 -56.56 -15.61
C ILE A 98 -56.04 -57.77 -16.35
N ILE A 99 -57.03 -58.42 -15.74
CA ILE A 99 -57.59 -59.69 -16.24
C ILE A 99 -59.13 -59.68 -16.26
N CYS A 100 -59.72 -60.55 -17.10
CA CYS A 100 -61.17 -60.80 -17.11
C CYS A 100 -61.56 -61.96 -16.18
N SER A 101 -62.87 -62.14 -15.97
CA SER A 101 -63.39 -63.22 -15.12
C SER A 101 -62.99 -64.63 -15.59
N LEU A 102 -62.82 -64.83 -16.91
CA LEU A 102 -62.37 -66.12 -17.44
C LEU A 102 -60.88 -66.38 -17.13
N CYS A 103 -60.02 -65.37 -17.23
CA CYS A 103 -58.63 -65.45 -16.80
C CYS A 103 -58.53 -65.81 -15.30
N PHE A 104 -59.37 -65.20 -14.47
CA PHE A 104 -59.43 -65.53 -13.04
C PHE A 104 -59.74 -67.02 -12.82
N LEU A 105 -60.77 -67.55 -13.47
CA LEU A 105 -61.17 -68.95 -13.29
C LEU A 105 -60.13 -69.96 -13.81
N GLN A 106 -59.45 -69.63 -14.91
CA GLN A 106 -58.57 -70.57 -15.60
C GLN A 106 -57.13 -70.57 -15.08
N ALA A 107 -56.60 -69.42 -14.67
CA ALA A 107 -55.17 -69.29 -14.36
C ALA A 107 -54.84 -68.50 -13.08
N HIS A 108 -55.74 -67.65 -12.59
CA HIS A 108 -55.47 -66.77 -11.43
C HIS A 108 -56.38 -67.05 -10.23
N ASN A 109 -56.98 -68.24 -10.15
CA ASN A 109 -58.03 -68.59 -9.18
C ASN A 109 -57.55 -68.63 -7.72
N THR A 110 -56.23 -68.68 -7.51
CA THR A 110 -55.57 -68.71 -6.20
C THR A 110 -54.73 -67.46 -5.92
N HIS A 111 -54.69 -66.51 -6.85
CA HIS A 111 -53.90 -65.29 -6.72
C HIS A 111 -54.66 -64.19 -5.99
N ASP A 112 -53.94 -63.19 -5.46
CA ASP A 112 -54.56 -62.04 -4.79
C ASP A 112 -55.15 -61.08 -5.84
N MET A 113 -56.43 -60.75 -5.66
CA MET A 113 -57.23 -60.01 -6.63
C MET A 113 -57.83 -58.77 -5.99
N ILE A 114 -57.93 -57.71 -6.78
CA ILE A 114 -58.63 -56.48 -6.41
C ILE A 114 -59.45 -56.00 -7.62
N GLY A 115 -60.62 -55.43 -7.35
CA GLY A 115 -61.46 -54.87 -8.41
C GLY A 115 -60.71 -53.79 -9.18
N LEU A 116 -60.81 -53.85 -10.52
CA LEU A 116 -60.02 -52.99 -11.41
C LEU A 116 -60.26 -51.49 -11.16
N ALA A 117 -61.50 -51.08 -10.87
CA ALA A 117 -61.81 -49.69 -10.55
C ALA A 117 -61.08 -49.20 -9.29
N LYS A 118 -61.00 -50.05 -8.26
CA LYS A 118 -60.31 -49.71 -7.00
C LYS A 118 -58.80 -49.66 -7.18
N GLU A 119 -58.22 -50.58 -7.96
CA GLU A 119 -56.79 -50.54 -8.27
C GLU A 119 -56.43 -49.34 -9.13
N TYR A 120 -57.29 -48.99 -10.09
CA TYR A 120 -57.12 -47.79 -10.90
C TYR A 120 -57.06 -46.53 -10.04
N GLU A 121 -57.97 -46.35 -9.07
CA GLU A 121 -57.94 -45.20 -8.16
C GLU A 121 -56.62 -45.14 -7.36
N LEU A 122 -56.16 -46.28 -6.84
CA LEU A 122 -54.92 -46.37 -6.08
C LEU A 122 -53.69 -46.06 -6.96
N THR A 123 -53.65 -46.64 -8.16
CA THR A 123 -52.57 -46.44 -9.13
C THR A 123 -52.55 -45.00 -9.63
N LEU A 124 -53.70 -44.43 -9.95
CA LEU A 124 -53.83 -43.04 -10.38
C LEU A 124 -53.35 -42.07 -9.30
N LYS A 125 -53.69 -42.34 -8.03
CA LYS A 125 -53.18 -41.56 -6.90
C LYS A 125 -51.66 -41.67 -6.76
N ALA A 126 -51.11 -42.88 -6.89
CA ALA A 126 -49.67 -43.11 -6.83
C ALA A 126 -48.94 -42.38 -7.98
N VAL A 127 -49.46 -42.47 -9.21
CA VAL A 127 -48.93 -41.77 -10.39
C VAL A 127 -49.01 -40.26 -10.23
N ASN A 128 -50.11 -39.72 -9.70
CA ASN A 128 -50.23 -38.28 -9.44
C ASN A 128 -49.25 -37.79 -8.36
N ASN A 129 -49.05 -38.56 -7.28
CA ASN A 129 -48.04 -38.24 -6.28
C ASN A 129 -46.63 -38.24 -6.89
N PHE A 130 -46.31 -39.23 -7.73
CA PHE A 130 -45.02 -39.27 -8.43
C PHE A 130 -44.88 -38.11 -9.42
N HIS A 131 -45.95 -37.74 -10.14
CA HIS A 131 -45.97 -36.55 -10.98
C HIS A 131 -45.64 -35.28 -10.18
N THR A 132 -46.25 -35.09 -9.01
CA THR A 132 -45.93 -33.93 -8.16
C THR A 132 -44.48 -33.94 -7.68
N GLU A 133 -43.92 -35.11 -7.35
CA GLU A 133 -42.51 -35.24 -6.97
C GLU A 133 -41.57 -34.89 -8.14
N VAL A 134 -41.91 -35.33 -9.36
CA VAL A 134 -41.14 -35.01 -10.57
C VAL A 134 -41.18 -33.50 -10.85
N GLU A 135 -42.34 -32.85 -10.75
CA GLU A 135 -42.48 -31.40 -10.91
C GLU A 135 -41.65 -30.62 -9.87
N GLU A 136 -41.66 -31.04 -8.61
CA GLU A 136 -40.82 -30.44 -7.57
C GLU A 136 -39.33 -30.60 -7.86
N ASN A 137 -38.90 -31.77 -8.34
CA ASN A 137 -37.53 -32.03 -8.74
C ASN A 137 -37.10 -31.17 -9.94
N ILE A 138 -37.96 -31.00 -10.94
CA ILE A 138 -37.72 -30.10 -12.09
C ILE A 138 -37.49 -28.66 -11.58
N LEU A 139 -38.36 -28.14 -10.72
CA LEU A 139 -38.21 -26.80 -10.14
C LEU A 139 -36.90 -26.63 -9.37
N GLN A 140 -36.44 -27.66 -8.65
CA GLN A 140 -35.14 -27.61 -7.97
C GLN A 140 -33.98 -27.57 -8.95
N ILE A 141 -34.03 -28.35 -10.03
CA ILE A 141 -33.00 -28.36 -11.08
C ILE A 141 -32.95 -27.00 -11.78
N GLU A 142 -34.09 -26.39 -12.13
CA GLU A 142 -34.14 -25.06 -12.74
C GLU A 142 -33.54 -23.96 -11.83
N LYS A 143 -33.83 -24.02 -10.52
CA LYS A 143 -33.16 -23.16 -9.53
C LYS A 143 -31.66 -23.41 -9.45
N GLY A 144 -31.21 -24.65 -9.65
CA GLY A 144 -29.79 -25.00 -9.73
C GLY A 144 -29.13 -24.40 -10.98
N LEU A 145 -29.77 -24.53 -12.14
CA LEU A 145 -29.29 -24.03 -13.42
C LEU A 145 -29.16 -22.49 -13.42
N SER A 146 -30.16 -21.78 -12.91
CA SER A 146 -30.09 -20.31 -12.79
C SER A 146 -28.95 -19.85 -11.87
N LYS A 147 -28.69 -20.55 -10.76
CA LYS A 147 -27.53 -20.27 -9.90
C LYS A 147 -26.20 -20.52 -10.60
N LEU A 148 -26.10 -21.58 -11.41
CA LEU A 148 -24.90 -21.87 -12.19
C LEU A 148 -24.63 -20.80 -13.24
N ASP A 149 -25.67 -20.26 -13.88
CA ASP A 149 -25.54 -19.20 -14.88
C ASP A 149 -25.04 -17.87 -14.28
N ILE A 150 -25.57 -17.50 -13.10
CA ILE A 150 -25.07 -16.37 -12.31
C ILE A 150 -23.60 -16.59 -11.95
N ARG A 151 -23.24 -17.80 -11.49
CA ARG A 151 -21.86 -18.12 -11.12
C ARG A 151 -20.91 -18.00 -12.32
N LYS A 152 -21.28 -18.55 -13.47
CA LYS A 152 -20.50 -18.46 -14.71
C LYS A 152 -20.26 -16.99 -15.11
N THR A 153 -21.30 -16.18 -15.07
CA THR A 153 -21.20 -14.74 -15.38
C THR A 153 -20.31 -14.01 -14.37
N SER A 154 -20.43 -14.34 -13.08
CA SER A 154 -19.60 -13.75 -12.02
C SER A 154 -18.13 -14.11 -12.17
N GLU A 155 -17.82 -15.35 -12.55
CA GLU A 155 -16.46 -15.85 -12.78
C GLU A 155 -15.81 -15.15 -13.97
N GLU A 156 -16.54 -14.97 -15.08
CA GLU A 156 -16.08 -14.20 -16.24
C GLU A 156 -15.77 -12.74 -15.86
N SER A 157 -16.63 -12.10 -15.05
CA SER A 157 -16.40 -10.73 -14.59
C SER A 157 -15.18 -10.60 -13.68
N LEU A 158 -14.94 -11.60 -12.83
CA LEU A 158 -13.77 -11.66 -11.94
C LEU A 158 -12.49 -11.86 -12.77
N TYR A 159 -12.51 -12.76 -13.74
CA TYR A 159 -11.40 -12.99 -14.65
C TYR A 159 -10.99 -11.70 -15.39
N GLU A 160 -11.95 -10.98 -15.98
CA GLU A 160 -11.65 -9.70 -16.65
C GLU A 160 -11.15 -8.64 -15.66
N SER A 161 -11.70 -8.57 -14.44
CA SER A 161 -11.19 -7.67 -13.40
C SER A 161 -9.74 -7.95 -13.03
N GLU A 162 -9.38 -9.22 -12.75
CA GLU A 162 -8.02 -9.61 -12.40
C GLU A 162 -7.05 -9.40 -13.57
N LYS A 163 -7.47 -9.71 -14.80
CA LYS A 163 -6.71 -9.41 -16.03
C LYS A 163 -6.40 -7.92 -16.16
N GLN A 164 -7.37 -7.04 -15.90
CA GLN A 164 -7.12 -5.60 -15.92
C GLN A 164 -6.14 -5.15 -14.82
N LYS A 165 -6.18 -5.75 -13.62
CA LYS A 165 -5.20 -5.46 -12.55
C LYS A 165 -3.78 -5.84 -12.98
N ILE A 166 -3.62 -7.00 -13.64
CA ILE A 166 -2.33 -7.46 -14.18
C ILE A 166 -1.80 -6.45 -15.22
N LEU A 167 -2.62 -6.07 -16.20
CA LEU A 167 -2.25 -5.12 -17.25
C LEU A 167 -1.92 -3.72 -16.70
N ASN A 168 -2.67 -3.25 -15.69
CA ASN A 168 -2.37 -1.99 -15.05
C ASN A 168 -1.04 -2.03 -14.30
N ARG A 169 -0.72 -3.14 -13.61
CA ARG A 169 0.58 -3.30 -12.96
C ARG A 169 1.72 -3.32 -13.97
N GLU A 170 1.53 -3.98 -15.12
CA GLU A 170 2.49 -3.95 -16.24
C GLU A 170 2.76 -2.51 -16.70
N ARG A 171 1.70 -1.70 -16.90
CA ARG A 171 1.84 -0.30 -17.31
C ARG A 171 2.59 0.53 -16.27
N THR A 172 2.22 0.41 -14.99
CA THR A 172 2.91 1.14 -13.91
C THR A 172 4.39 0.78 -13.84
N LEU A 173 4.74 -0.49 -14.02
CA LEU A 173 6.15 -0.92 -14.04
C LEU A 173 6.91 -0.33 -15.23
N LYS A 174 6.29 -0.24 -16.41
CA LYS A 174 6.88 0.42 -17.58
C LYS A 174 7.12 1.91 -17.31
N ASP A 175 6.13 2.61 -16.77
CA ASP A 175 6.23 4.04 -16.44
C ASP A 175 7.33 4.30 -15.39
N GLU A 176 7.44 3.44 -14.37
CA GLU A 176 8.51 3.48 -13.35
C GLU A 176 9.90 3.30 -13.99
N ILE A 177 10.04 2.35 -14.92
CA ILE A 177 11.29 2.08 -15.65
C ILE A 177 11.66 3.27 -16.54
N GLU A 178 10.70 3.83 -17.29
CA GLU A 178 10.92 4.97 -18.18
C GLU A 178 11.33 6.21 -17.38
N MET A 179 10.62 6.51 -16.28
CA MET A 179 10.96 7.62 -15.38
C MET A 179 12.36 7.45 -14.79
N HIS A 180 12.71 6.25 -14.33
CA HIS A 180 14.05 6.00 -13.79
C HIS A 180 15.13 6.13 -14.87
N THR A 181 14.88 5.62 -16.07
CA THR A 181 15.79 5.75 -17.23
C THR A 181 16.01 7.22 -17.57
N HIS A 182 14.94 8.01 -17.64
CA HIS A 182 15.01 9.45 -17.87
C HIS A 182 15.85 10.16 -16.79
N ASN A 183 15.65 9.80 -15.52
CA ASN A 183 16.42 10.36 -14.41
C ASN A 183 17.91 10.03 -14.50
N LEU A 184 18.28 8.80 -14.87
CA LEU A 184 19.69 8.42 -15.05
C LEU A 184 20.35 9.20 -16.19
N LEU A 185 19.64 9.36 -17.32
CA LEU A 185 20.13 10.14 -18.46
C LEU A 185 20.29 11.62 -18.11
N MET A 186 19.32 12.19 -17.40
CA MET A 186 19.40 13.57 -16.91
C MET A 186 20.57 13.78 -15.93
N LYS A 187 20.81 12.84 -15.02
CA LYS A 187 21.98 12.88 -14.12
C LYS A 187 23.29 12.83 -14.91
N LEU A 188 23.35 12.03 -15.97
CA LEU A 188 24.51 11.93 -16.86
C LEU A 188 24.76 13.26 -17.59
N ASP A 189 23.71 13.86 -18.15
CA ASP A 189 23.79 15.14 -18.86
C ASP A 189 24.23 16.28 -17.92
N HIS A 190 23.67 16.35 -16.71
CA HIS A 190 24.05 17.38 -15.76
C HIS A 190 25.51 17.24 -15.31
N ARG A 191 25.98 16.01 -15.07
CA ARG A 191 27.39 15.76 -14.71
C ARG A 191 28.34 16.13 -15.86
N ARG A 192 27.95 15.85 -17.11
CA ARG A 192 28.68 16.31 -18.30
C ARG A 192 28.80 17.84 -18.31
N ASP A 193 27.70 18.55 -18.10
CA ASP A 193 27.68 20.01 -18.19
C ASP A 193 28.45 20.67 -17.03
N PHE A 194 28.38 20.12 -15.83
CA PHE A 194 29.19 20.54 -14.69
C PHE A 194 30.68 20.34 -14.96
N PHE A 195 31.08 19.15 -15.43
CA PHE A 195 32.47 18.86 -15.77
C PHE A 195 32.99 19.81 -16.86
N LYS A 196 32.18 20.06 -17.90
CA LYS A 196 32.52 21.00 -18.98
C LYS A 196 32.78 22.41 -18.45
N LYS A 197 31.94 22.91 -17.52
CA LYS A 197 32.14 24.22 -16.88
C LYS A 197 33.40 24.25 -16.00
N SER A 198 33.66 23.20 -15.23
CA SER A 198 34.85 23.10 -14.38
C SER A 198 36.14 23.15 -15.22
N VAL A 199 36.20 22.36 -16.30
CA VAL A 199 37.32 22.37 -17.25
C VAL A 199 37.50 23.75 -17.87
N GLN A 200 36.41 24.42 -18.29
CA GLN A 200 36.49 25.76 -18.87
C GLN A 200 37.05 26.80 -17.88
N ASN A 201 36.69 26.70 -16.60
CA ASN A 201 37.19 27.60 -15.56
C ASN A 201 38.68 27.40 -15.31
N GLU A 202 39.16 26.15 -15.22
CA GLU A 202 40.58 25.84 -15.09
C GLU A 202 41.39 26.27 -16.32
N GLU A 203 40.82 26.12 -17.53
CA GLU A 203 41.42 26.62 -18.77
C GLU A 203 41.58 28.16 -18.73
N ASN A 204 40.53 28.88 -18.31
CA ASN A 204 40.55 30.34 -18.21
C ASN A 204 41.57 30.82 -17.17
N ARG A 205 41.63 30.15 -16.01
CA ARG A 205 42.61 30.43 -14.96
C ARG A 205 44.05 30.22 -15.46
N SER A 206 44.28 29.12 -16.16
CA SER A 206 45.58 28.78 -16.75
C SER A 206 46.01 29.80 -17.80
N LYS A 207 45.09 30.21 -18.69
CA LYS A 207 45.34 31.27 -19.68
C LYS A 207 45.70 32.60 -19.03
N LYS A 208 45.04 32.97 -17.94
CA LYS A 208 45.33 34.21 -17.20
C LYS A 208 46.73 34.15 -16.56
N LEU A 209 47.04 33.05 -15.85
CA LEU A 209 48.35 32.86 -15.22
C LEU A 209 49.48 32.87 -16.26
N LYS A 210 49.26 32.25 -17.43
CA LYS A 210 50.23 32.28 -18.54
C LYS A 210 50.54 33.72 -18.97
N LYS A 211 49.52 34.56 -19.19
CA LYS A 211 49.72 35.97 -19.57
C LYS A 211 50.50 36.75 -18.52
N GLU A 212 50.21 36.55 -17.23
CA GLU A 212 50.93 37.21 -16.15
C GLU A 212 52.41 36.81 -16.12
N LEU A 213 52.72 35.52 -16.35
CA LEU A 213 54.10 35.04 -16.46
C LEU A 213 54.83 35.56 -17.71
N GLU A 214 54.13 35.71 -18.84
CA GLU A 214 54.69 36.29 -20.07
C GLU A 214 55.10 37.75 -19.88
N ILE A 215 54.23 38.58 -19.28
CA ILE A 215 54.54 39.99 -18.94
C ILE A 215 55.75 40.07 -18.00
N ARG A 216 55.79 39.18 -17.00
CA ARG A 216 56.87 39.15 -16.02
C ARG A 216 58.21 38.76 -16.64
N ARG A 217 58.19 37.80 -17.59
CA ARG A 217 59.37 37.43 -18.38
C ARG A 217 59.90 38.63 -19.16
N GLU A 218 59.04 39.37 -19.86
CA GLU A 218 59.44 40.55 -20.63
C GLU A 218 60.08 41.63 -19.75
N SER A 219 59.53 41.87 -18.56
CA SER A 219 60.12 42.80 -17.59
C SER A 219 61.51 42.33 -17.12
N LEU A 220 61.69 41.04 -16.86
CA LEU A 220 62.98 40.47 -16.46
C LEU A 220 64.01 40.58 -17.59
N ASP A 221 63.62 40.26 -18.83
CA ASP A 221 64.48 40.38 -20.01
C ASP A 221 64.94 41.82 -20.22
N HIS A 222 64.06 42.79 -19.99
CA HIS A 222 64.39 44.21 -20.08
C HIS A 222 65.42 44.64 -19.02
N THR A 223 65.21 44.30 -17.74
CA THR A 223 66.17 44.63 -16.66
C THR A 223 67.53 43.96 -16.88
N LEU A 224 67.54 42.69 -17.35
CA LEU A 224 68.78 41.99 -17.69
C LEU A 224 69.54 42.66 -18.83
N LYS A 225 68.84 43.20 -19.84
CA LYS A 225 69.46 43.94 -20.95
C LYS A 225 70.02 45.30 -20.54
N GLN A 226 69.36 46.00 -19.61
CA GLN A 226 69.82 47.30 -19.11
C GLN A 226 71.03 47.21 -18.18
N ASN A 227 71.33 46.02 -17.63
CA ASN A 227 72.49 45.73 -16.78
C ASN A 227 72.65 46.70 -15.58
N ASN A 228 71.52 47.15 -15.01
CA ASN A 228 71.48 48.03 -13.85
C ASN A 228 71.57 47.23 -12.55
N ALA A 229 72.68 47.35 -11.84
CA ALA A 229 72.94 46.61 -10.60
C ALA A 229 71.85 46.82 -9.53
N THR A 230 71.31 48.03 -9.39
CA THR A 230 70.30 48.36 -8.36
C THR A 230 68.97 47.63 -8.59
N GLU A 231 68.53 47.54 -9.85
CA GLU A 231 67.30 46.80 -10.21
C GLU A 231 67.48 45.29 -10.05
N VAL A 232 68.65 44.76 -10.44
CA VAL A 232 68.98 43.35 -10.27
C VAL A 232 68.96 42.94 -8.79
N PHE A 233 69.53 43.76 -7.89
CA PHE A 233 69.48 43.50 -6.44
C PHE A 233 68.06 43.58 -5.86
N ASN A 234 67.21 44.47 -6.37
CA ASN A 234 65.81 44.58 -5.93
C ASN A 234 64.97 43.35 -6.35
N ILE A 235 65.18 42.83 -7.56
CA ILE A 235 64.53 41.60 -8.03
C ILE A 235 65.02 40.39 -7.22
N PHE A 236 66.32 40.31 -6.93
CA PHE A 236 66.90 39.23 -6.12
C PHE A 236 66.33 39.18 -4.69
N LYS A 237 66.07 40.35 -4.08
CA LYS A 237 65.36 40.42 -2.78
C LYS A 237 63.94 39.84 -2.84
N GLN A 238 63.25 39.97 -3.96
CA GLN A 238 61.90 39.44 -4.15
C GLN A 238 61.88 37.99 -4.63
N GLU A 239 63.01 37.45 -5.09
CA GLU A 239 63.15 36.14 -5.74
C GLU A 239 62.46 35.00 -4.98
N ARG A 240 62.57 34.98 -3.65
CA ARG A 240 61.98 33.93 -2.80
C ARG A 240 60.45 33.93 -2.87
N GLN A 241 59.85 35.11 -2.95
CA GLN A 241 58.40 35.30 -3.10
C GLN A 241 57.97 35.04 -4.56
N LEU A 242 58.76 35.53 -5.52
CA LEU A 242 58.58 35.29 -6.95
C LEU A 242 58.61 33.78 -7.30
N ARG A 243 59.45 32.98 -6.62
CA ARG A 243 59.53 31.51 -6.72
C ARG A 243 58.40 30.78 -5.99
N ALA A 244 57.80 31.40 -4.97
CA ALA A 244 56.65 30.83 -4.27
C ALA A 244 55.37 30.97 -5.12
N ASP A 245 55.18 32.12 -5.76
CA ASP A 245 54.02 32.39 -6.63
C ASP A 245 54.00 31.51 -7.89
N SER A 246 55.18 31.21 -8.45
CA SER A 246 55.35 30.37 -9.64
C SER A 246 55.26 28.86 -9.38
N LYS A 247 55.18 28.43 -8.12
CA LYS A 247 54.95 27.02 -7.73
C LYS A 247 53.46 26.62 -7.74
N GLN A 248 52.54 27.49 -8.17
CA GLN A 248 51.17 27.09 -8.51
C GLN A 248 51.19 26.16 -9.73
N ARG A 249 51.46 24.86 -9.49
CA ARG A 249 51.51 23.83 -10.53
C ARG A 249 50.13 23.65 -11.14
N MET A 250 50.07 23.43 -12.45
CA MET A 250 48.91 22.78 -13.08
C MET A 250 48.68 21.44 -12.39
N ALA A 251 47.43 21.12 -12.08
CA ALA A 251 47.09 19.77 -11.64
C ALA A 251 47.48 18.78 -12.76
N PRO A 252 48.12 17.63 -12.44
CA PRO A 252 48.54 16.68 -13.47
C PRO A 252 47.33 16.17 -14.25
N ALA A 253 47.50 15.92 -15.55
CA ALA A 253 46.45 15.43 -16.45
C ALA A 253 45.73 14.16 -15.93
N ASN A 254 46.42 13.31 -15.16
CA ASN A 254 45.85 12.14 -14.50
C ASN A 254 44.80 12.47 -13.41
N SER A 255 44.81 13.68 -12.85
CA SER A 255 43.75 14.12 -11.93
C SER A 255 42.47 14.54 -12.66
N MET A 256 42.56 14.90 -13.95
CA MET A 256 41.42 15.30 -14.78
C MET A 256 40.67 14.12 -15.41
N MET A 257 41.28 12.92 -15.46
CA MET A 257 40.61 11.67 -15.90
C MET A 257 39.84 10.95 -14.78
N LYS A 258 40.03 11.33 -13.50
CA LYS A 258 39.21 10.80 -12.39
C LYS A 258 37.81 11.42 -12.47
N GLY A 259 36.77 10.58 -12.47
CA GLY A 259 35.37 11.03 -12.39
C GLY A 259 34.55 10.94 -13.68
N LEU A 260 35.04 10.25 -14.72
CA LEU A 260 34.25 9.91 -15.91
C LEU A 260 33.12 8.94 -15.52
N PRO A 261 31.86 9.22 -15.93
CA PRO A 261 30.73 8.39 -15.54
C PRO A 261 30.76 7.03 -16.25
N GLN A 262 30.62 5.94 -15.50
CA GLN A 262 30.48 4.58 -16.02
C GLN A 262 29.17 3.95 -15.58
N TYR A 263 28.38 3.43 -16.53
CA TYR A 263 27.18 2.66 -16.24
C TYR A 263 27.53 1.22 -15.85
N VAL A 264 27.08 0.77 -14.68
CA VAL A 264 27.27 -0.62 -14.22
C VAL A 264 25.89 -1.30 -14.08
N PRO A 265 25.59 -2.35 -14.86
CA PRO A 265 24.31 -3.05 -14.78
C PRO A 265 24.10 -3.75 -13.43
N GLY A 266 22.87 -3.71 -12.88
CA GLY A 266 22.50 -4.45 -11.67
C GLY A 266 22.37 -5.96 -11.91
N LYS A 267 22.83 -6.79 -10.97
CA LYS A 267 22.87 -8.27 -11.10
C LYS A 267 21.81 -9.02 -10.26
N GLN A 268 20.50 -8.75 -10.36
CA GLN A 268 19.47 -9.70 -9.84
C GLN A 268 18.08 -9.51 -10.51
N PRO A 269 17.39 -10.58 -10.95
CA PRO A 269 16.17 -10.47 -11.75
C PRO A 269 14.92 -10.25 -10.89
N ILE A 270 14.74 -9.08 -10.26
CA ILE A 270 13.45 -8.63 -9.70
C ILE A 270 13.29 -7.11 -9.94
N LEU A 271 12.18 -6.75 -10.59
CA LEU A 271 11.91 -5.52 -11.37
C LEU A 271 12.01 -4.15 -10.64
N MET A 272 12.34 -4.09 -9.36
CA MET A 272 12.51 -2.81 -8.62
C MET A 272 13.97 -2.54 -8.19
N SER A 273 14.92 -3.40 -8.57
CA SER A 273 16.33 -3.30 -8.16
C SER A 273 17.36 -3.09 -9.29
N GLN A 274 16.91 -2.84 -10.53
CA GLN A 274 17.70 -3.23 -11.71
C GLN A 274 18.14 -2.18 -12.72
N HIS A 275 18.01 -0.87 -12.49
CA HIS A 275 18.70 0.07 -13.37
C HIS A 275 20.00 0.52 -12.73
N GLY A 276 21.09 0.16 -13.40
CA GLY A 276 22.46 0.36 -12.96
C GLY A 276 22.75 1.76 -12.44
N VAL A 277 23.69 1.83 -11.51
CA VAL A 277 24.15 3.07 -10.90
C VAL A 277 25.41 3.55 -11.66
N LEU A 278 25.50 4.85 -11.90
CA LEU A 278 26.72 5.46 -12.41
C LEU A 278 27.79 5.45 -11.31
N THR A 279 28.94 4.80 -11.56
CA THR A 279 30.08 4.72 -10.64
C THR A 279 31.37 5.20 -11.32
N GLU A 280 32.43 5.43 -10.54
CA GLU A 280 33.76 5.79 -11.03
C GLU A 280 34.62 4.54 -11.27
N LEU A 281 35.50 4.59 -12.27
CA LEU A 281 36.34 3.48 -12.68
C LEU A 281 37.31 3.08 -11.54
N GLY A 282 37.01 1.96 -10.87
CA GLY A 282 37.85 1.38 -9.81
C GLY A 282 37.09 0.78 -8.63
N ASP A 283 35.84 1.20 -8.38
CA ASP A 283 35.07 0.74 -7.22
C ASP A 283 33.99 -0.26 -7.63
N LYS A 284 34.19 -1.52 -7.24
CA LYS A 284 33.30 -2.66 -7.50
C LYS A 284 32.11 -2.76 -6.55
N GLU A 285 31.83 -1.76 -5.73
CA GLU A 285 30.76 -1.85 -4.74
C GLU A 285 29.68 -0.79 -5.01
N GLN A 286 28.42 -1.17 -4.80
CA GLN A 286 27.22 -0.31 -4.84
C GLN A 286 27.43 0.96 -3.97
N TYR A 287 26.45 1.85 -3.82
CA TYR A 287 26.44 2.85 -2.73
C TYR A 287 26.54 2.13 -1.37
N LYS A 288 27.74 1.68 -1.01
CA LYS A 288 28.02 0.98 0.22
C LYS A 288 28.33 2.07 1.20
N PHE A 289 27.27 2.73 1.65
CA PHE A 289 27.33 3.47 2.88
C PHE A 289 27.56 2.42 3.97
N ASN A 290 28.83 2.28 4.35
CA ASN A 290 29.23 1.41 5.42
C ASN A 290 29.23 2.23 6.71
N PHE A 291 28.33 1.83 7.60
CA PHE A 291 28.16 2.40 8.93
C PHE A 291 28.73 1.41 9.93
N GLN A 292 29.74 1.84 10.68
CA GLN A 292 30.33 1.02 11.72
C GLN A 292 30.24 1.74 13.05
N VAL A 293 29.54 1.15 14.02
CA VAL A 293 29.53 1.66 15.39
C VAL A 293 30.95 1.52 15.97
N LEU A 294 31.56 2.64 16.32
CA LEU A 294 32.87 2.67 16.96
C LEU A 294 32.75 2.51 18.48
N GLN A 295 31.84 3.27 19.10
CA GLN A 295 31.66 3.35 20.54
C GLN A 295 30.20 3.70 20.87
N GLN A 296 29.76 3.29 22.07
CA GLN A 296 28.48 3.70 22.64
C GLN A 296 28.68 4.12 24.09
N PHE A 297 27.95 5.14 24.54
CA PHE A 297 28.02 5.60 25.92
C PHE A 297 26.64 5.94 26.46
N LYS A 298 26.46 5.69 27.76
CA LYS A 298 25.25 6.06 28.48
C LYS A 298 25.26 7.55 28.77
N THR A 299 24.15 8.20 28.44
CA THR A 299 23.91 9.58 28.87
C THR A 299 23.09 9.55 30.15
N LYS A 300 23.25 10.57 31.00
CA LYS A 300 22.38 10.76 32.18
C LYS A 300 21.06 11.46 31.82
N PHE A 301 20.55 11.22 30.62
CA PHE A 301 19.27 11.69 30.11
C PHE A 301 18.43 10.51 29.63
N ILE A 302 17.13 10.73 29.48
CA ILE A 302 16.19 9.74 28.96
C ILE A 302 16.12 9.76 27.42
N ILE A 303 16.36 10.93 26.81
CA ILE A 303 16.41 11.15 25.36
C ILE A 303 17.52 12.18 25.09
N VAL A 304 18.33 11.95 24.05
CA VAL A 304 19.19 12.99 23.46
C VAL A 304 18.38 13.70 22.38
N ASN A 305 17.81 14.86 22.70
CA ASN A 305 16.89 15.56 21.80
C ASN A 305 17.61 16.43 20.74
N ASN A 306 18.77 16.97 21.10
CA ASN A 306 19.61 17.77 20.23
C ASN A 306 21.07 17.55 20.64
N LEU A 307 21.96 17.58 19.66
CA LEU A 307 23.36 17.28 19.76
C LEU A 307 24.13 18.27 18.88
N VAL A 308 25.20 18.85 19.41
CA VAL A 308 26.09 19.75 18.68
C VAL A 308 27.54 19.42 19.02
N CYS A 309 28.31 19.00 18.02
CA CYS A 309 29.74 18.75 18.09
C CYS A 309 30.51 20.07 18.03
N CYS A 310 31.56 20.18 18.85
CA CYS A 310 32.44 21.33 18.93
C CYS A 310 33.79 21.01 18.29
N GLU A 311 34.49 22.04 17.82
CA GLU A 311 35.80 21.90 17.17
C GLU A 311 36.89 21.31 18.09
N ASP A 312 36.74 21.48 19.41
CA ASP A 312 37.65 20.93 20.43
C ASP A 312 37.40 19.44 20.73
N GLY A 313 36.55 18.77 19.95
CA GLY A 313 36.18 17.36 20.14
C GLY A 313 35.21 17.12 21.30
N THR A 314 34.71 18.19 21.93
CA THR A 314 33.59 18.10 22.87
C THR A 314 32.26 18.17 22.13
N MET A 315 31.18 17.87 22.83
CA MET A 315 29.83 18.04 22.30
C MET A 315 28.86 18.47 23.38
N TRP A 316 27.83 19.19 22.98
CA TRP A 316 26.70 19.54 23.83
C TRP A 316 25.51 18.68 23.48
N ILE A 317 24.87 18.12 24.51
CA ILE A 317 23.60 17.42 24.37
C ILE A 317 22.54 18.05 25.27
N ASN A 318 21.29 17.96 24.84
CA ASN A 318 20.14 18.33 25.65
C ASN A 318 19.07 17.25 25.71
N ASN A 319 18.13 17.46 26.61
CA ASN A 319 16.89 16.71 26.70
C ASN A 319 15.73 17.71 26.78
N SER A 320 14.79 17.63 25.84
CA SER A 320 13.63 18.53 25.73
C SER A 320 12.72 18.52 26.97
N MET A 321 12.80 17.48 27.80
CA MET A 321 12.03 17.36 29.04
C MET A 321 12.71 18.01 30.26
N THR A 322 13.90 18.60 30.10
CA THR A 322 14.64 19.24 31.20
C THR A 322 15.26 20.57 30.76
N ASN A 323 15.50 21.47 31.70
CA ASN A 323 16.28 22.69 31.48
C ASN A 323 17.80 22.44 31.63
N LYS A 324 18.28 21.26 31.25
CA LYS A 324 19.67 20.83 31.48
C LYS A 324 20.36 20.57 30.15
N LEU A 325 21.60 21.06 30.03
CA LEU A 325 22.56 20.69 29.01
C LEU A 325 23.67 19.85 29.64
N ARG A 326 24.28 18.98 28.85
CA ARG A 326 25.52 18.31 29.25
C ARG A 326 26.59 18.54 28.19
N LYS A 327 27.76 19.00 28.64
CA LYS A 327 28.98 18.97 27.82
C LYS A 327 29.62 17.61 28.01
N ILE A 328 29.84 16.90 26.92
CA ILE A 328 30.49 15.60 26.91
C ILE A 328 31.88 15.79 26.32
N GLN A 329 32.89 15.33 27.06
CA GLN A 329 34.25 15.16 26.57
C GLN A 329 34.53 13.67 26.46
N LEU A 330 34.76 13.19 25.24
CA LEU A 330 35.21 11.83 25.02
C LEU A 330 36.67 11.66 25.46
N LYS A 331 36.97 10.53 26.10
CA LYS A 331 38.33 10.08 26.41
C LYS A 331 38.53 8.71 25.80
N LYS A 332 39.62 8.51 25.07
CA LYS A 332 39.94 7.21 24.44
C LYS A 332 40.04 6.13 25.52
N GLY A 333 39.22 5.09 25.44
CA GLY A 333 39.26 3.94 26.36
C GLY A 333 38.78 4.21 27.79
N SER A 334 38.01 5.28 28.03
CA SER A 334 37.47 5.59 29.36
C SER A 334 36.05 6.16 29.27
N GLU A 335 35.31 6.12 30.38
CA GLU A 335 33.99 6.74 30.48
C GLU A 335 34.07 8.26 30.16
N PRO A 336 33.14 8.79 29.37
CA PRO A 336 33.13 10.20 29.01
C PRO A 336 32.89 11.10 30.22
N VAL A 337 33.59 12.22 30.25
CA VAL A 337 33.36 13.25 31.28
C VAL A 337 32.12 14.05 30.88
N GLN A 338 31.10 14.05 31.75
CA GLN A 338 29.83 14.74 31.52
C GLN A 338 29.63 15.90 32.49
N ILE A 339 29.75 17.13 32.00
CA ILE A 339 29.60 18.35 32.80
C ILE A 339 28.17 18.89 32.63
N LEU A 340 27.44 19.03 33.74
CA LEU A 340 26.06 19.52 33.74
C LEU A 340 26.02 21.06 33.73
N LYS A 341 25.23 21.63 32.82
CA LYS A 341 24.87 23.05 32.82
C LYS A 341 23.34 23.19 32.94
N LYS A 342 22.87 24.01 33.88
CA LYS A 342 21.43 24.32 34.02
C LYS A 342 21.10 25.60 33.25
N LEU A 343 20.00 25.58 32.52
CA LEU A 343 19.40 26.71 31.82
C LEU A 343 18.23 27.27 32.63
N LYS A 344 17.86 28.53 32.35
CA LYS A 344 16.66 29.14 32.92
C LYS A 344 15.36 28.61 32.27
N ALA A 345 15.44 28.12 31.04
CA ALA A 345 14.32 27.60 30.26
C ALA A 345 14.72 26.31 29.52
N PHE A 346 13.72 25.57 29.02
CA PHE A 346 13.93 24.41 28.16
C PHE A 346 14.53 24.83 26.82
N ALA A 347 15.57 24.13 26.37
CA ALA A 347 16.18 24.33 25.06
C ALA A 347 15.50 23.43 24.02
N TYR A 348 15.12 23.99 22.88
CA TYR A 348 14.51 23.26 21.78
C TYR A 348 15.52 22.84 20.70
N SER A 349 16.45 23.75 20.38
CA SER A 349 17.49 23.57 19.35
C SER A 349 18.75 24.32 19.78
N MET A 350 19.90 23.85 19.31
CA MET A 350 21.20 24.47 19.56
C MET A 350 21.99 24.55 18.26
N ALA A 351 22.90 25.53 18.16
CA ALA A 351 23.84 25.65 17.05
C ALA A 351 25.16 26.28 17.54
N LEU A 352 26.27 25.94 16.90
CA LEU A 352 27.58 26.50 17.22
C LEU A 352 27.80 27.81 16.45
N LEU A 353 28.20 28.87 17.15
CA LEU A 353 28.66 30.11 16.52
C LEU A 353 30.11 29.99 16.08
N PRO A 354 30.58 30.83 15.12
CA PRO A 354 31.99 30.85 14.71
C PRO A 354 32.97 31.17 15.84
N THR A 355 32.49 31.82 16.91
CA THR A 355 33.28 32.07 18.14
C THR A 355 33.49 30.81 18.98
N GLY A 356 32.80 29.72 18.68
CA GLY A 356 32.70 28.51 19.49
C GLY A 356 31.69 28.62 20.64
N ASP A 357 30.97 29.75 20.75
CA ASP A 357 29.86 29.89 21.69
C ASP A 357 28.64 29.10 21.20
N LEU A 358 27.80 28.64 22.13
CA LEU A 358 26.61 27.86 21.81
C LEU A 358 25.39 28.77 21.78
N LEU A 359 24.75 28.85 20.61
CA LEU A 359 23.48 29.55 20.42
C LEU A 359 22.32 28.59 20.72
N ILE A 360 21.38 29.03 21.54
CA ILE A 360 20.32 28.19 22.10
C ILE A 360 18.97 28.84 21.82
N SER A 361 18.08 28.07 21.19
CA SER A 361 16.65 28.37 21.11
C SER A 361 15.93 27.77 22.32
N SER A 362 15.05 28.55 22.95
CA SER A 362 14.29 28.15 24.13
C SER A 362 12.87 28.71 24.10
N LYS A 363 12.05 28.36 25.10
CA LYS A 363 10.72 28.97 25.35
C LYS A 363 10.82 30.43 25.84
N THR A 364 11.64 31.22 25.18
CA THR A 364 11.86 32.64 25.38
C THR A 364 11.70 33.36 24.06
N ASP A 365 11.44 34.66 24.14
CA ASP A 365 11.27 35.55 23.00
C ASP A 365 12.59 35.85 22.27
N ALA A 366 13.73 35.62 22.92
CA ALA A 366 15.06 35.80 22.33
C ALA A 366 15.90 34.52 22.42
N LEU A 367 16.86 34.38 21.50
CA LEU A 367 17.88 33.33 21.58
C LEU A 367 18.83 33.60 22.76
N GLN A 368 19.45 32.55 23.28
CA GLN A 368 20.44 32.63 24.36
C GLN A 368 21.82 32.22 23.83
N ILE A 369 22.88 32.82 24.38
CA ILE A 369 24.26 32.47 24.06
C ILE A 369 24.92 31.95 25.33
N LEU A 370 25.42 30.72 25.27
CA LEU A 370 26.30 30.14 26.27
C LEU A 370 27.74 30.37 25.83
N SER A 371 28.46 31.23 26.55
CA SER A 371 29.84 31.58 26.23
C SER A 371 30.79 30.42 26.52
N LYS A 372 31.62 30.06 25.56
CA LYS A 372 32.69 29.05 25.73
C LYS A 372 33.75 29.53 26.72
N ALA A 373 34.10 30.81 26.68
CA ALA A 373 35.16 31.39 27.50
C ALA A 373 34.77 31.54 28.98
N THR A 374 33.55 32.04 29.24
CA THR A 374 33.10 32.35 30.61
C THR A 374 32.19 31.27 31.20
N GLY A 375 31.59 30.42 30.35
CA GLY A 375 30.54 29.51 30.75
C GLY A 375 29.23 30.19 31.14
N GLU A 376 29.11 31.51 30.99
CA GLU A 376 27.89 32.27 31.31
C GLU A 376 26.85 32.18 30.20
N ILE A 377 25.58 32.28 30.58
CA ILE A 377 24.44 32.33 29.64
C ILE A 377 23.93 33.77 29.59
N LYS A 378 23.93 34.36 28.40
CA LYS A 378 23.44 35.71 28.16
C LYS A 378 22.28 35.69 27.15
N ARG A 379 21.36 36.64 27.29
CA ARG A 379 20.32 36.88 26.26
C ARG A 379 21.03 37.44 25.03
N SER A 380 20.75 36.90 23.86
CA SER A 380 21.28 37.42 22.60
C SER A 380 20.56 38.70 22.19
N ILE A 381 21.12 39.40 21.21
CA ILE A 381 20.48 40.55 20.56
C ILE A 381 19.30 40.13 19.65
N PHE A 382 19.16 38.83 19.35
CA PHE A 382 18.15 38.29 18.44
C PHE A 382 16.82 38.07 19.18
N SER A 383 15.90 39.04 19.09
CA SER A 383 14.57 38.97 19.67
C SER A 383 13.49 38.78 18.60
N PHE A 384 12.55 37.88 18.87
CA PHE A 384 11.47 37.48 17.97
C PHE A 384 10.08 37.67 18.60
N ALA A 385 9.99 38.36 19.74
CA ALA A 385 8.73 38.67 20.41
C ALA A 385 7.68 39.20 19.39
N PRO A 386 6.42 38.72 19.43
CA PRO A 386 5.85 37.76 20.38
C PRO A 386 6.03 36.27 20.02
N LEU A 387 6.80 35.95 18.97
CA LEU A 387 6.99 34.58 18.49
C LEU A 387 8.00 33.80 19.33
N LEU A 388 7.80 32.48 19.41
CA LEU A 388 8.72 31.54 20.00
C LEU A 388 9.70 31.02 18.95
N THR A 389 10.97 30.90 19.36
CA THR A 389 11.99 30.20 18.58
C THR A 389 11.85 28.69 18.81
N LEU A 390 11.96 27.89 17.76
CA LEU A 390 11.94 26.41 17.82
C LEU A 390 13.24 25.78 17.34
N ALA A 391 13.76 26.32 16.24
CA ALA A 391 14.93 25.81 15.55
C ALA A 391 15.93 26.94 15.36
N VAL A 392 17.21 26.62 15.48
CA VAL A 392 18.31 27.53 15.18
C VAL A 392 19.40 26.76 14.46
N HIS A 393 19.94 27.35 13.41
CA HIS A 393 21.05 26.81 12.62
C HIS A 393 22.00 27.96 12.24
N VAL A 394 23.30 27.68 12.19
CA VAL A 394 24.32 28.63 11.74
C VAL A 394 24.93 28.09 10.46
N THR A 395 24.86 28.86 9.38
CA THR A 395 25.38 28.46 8.06
C THR A 395 26.88 28.67 7.97
N LYS A 396 27.54 28.06 6.98
CA LYS A 396 28.96 28.29 6.69
C LYS A 396 29.25 29.72 6.21
N ALA A 397 28.25 30.41 5.67
CA ALA A 397 28.34 31.82 5.31
C ALA A 397 28.12 32.76 6.51
N ASN A 398 28.13 32.24 7.75
CA ASN A 398 27.89 33.00 8.97
C ASN A 398 26.52 33.69 8.99
N GLN A 399 25.48 33.00 8.51
CA GLN A 399 24.09 33.43 8.69
C GLN A 399 23.43 32.61 9.79
N ILE A 400 22.47 33.20 10.50
CA ILE A 400 21.68 32.53 11.52
C ILE A 400 20.28 32.30 10.93
N ILE A 401 19.88 31.03 10.81
CA ILE A 401 18.55 30.64 10.37
C ILE A 401 17.72 30.23 11.59
N VAL A 402 16.56 30.85 11.76
CA VAL A 402 15.70 30.65 12.93
C VAL A 402 14.29 30.27 12.50
N GLY A 403 13.79 29.15 13.01
CA GLY A 403 12.39 28.75 12.89
C GLY A 403 11.58 29.36 14.03
N VAL A 404 10.55 30.14 13.70
CA VAL A 404 9.69 30.82 14.67
C VAL A 404 8.21 30.52 14.43
N ARG A 405 7.42 30.51 15.50
CA ARG A 405 5.96 30.37 15.46
C ARG A 405 5.30 31.06 16.64
N GLU A 406 3.98 31.17 16.61
CA GLU A 406 3.20 31.63 17.75
C GLU A 406 3.22 30.65 18.92
N ASN A 407 2.87 31.15 20.10
CA ASN A 407 2.72 30.35 21.31
C ASN A 407 1.28 29.84 21.45
N GLY A 408 1.10 28.58 21.88
CA GLY A 408 -0.21 27.95 22.09
C GLY A 408 -0.64 27.00 20.96
N GLU A 409 -1.51 26.04 21.28
CA GLU A 409 -2.24 25.19 20.33
C GLU A 409 -3.74 25.22 20.68
N PRO A 410 -4.66 25.18 19.71
CA PRO A 410 -4.46 25.05 18.25
C PRO A 410 -3.91 26.33 17.59
N PHE A 411 -3.24 26.18 16.45
CA PHE A 411 -2.65 27.32 15.73
C PHE A 411 -3.69 28.08 14.89
N PRO A 412 -3.59 29.41 14.80
CA PRO A 412 -4.35 30.18 13.82
C PRO A 412 -4.03 29.72 12.39
N VAL A 413 -5.06 29.60 11.56
CA VAL A 413 -4.94 29.09 10.17
C VAL A 413 -3.87 29.86 9.37
N ASN A 414 -3.69 31.16 9.64
CA ASN A 414 -2.71 32.03 8.99
C ASN A 414 -1.71 32.66 9.97
N GLY A 415 -1.41 31.97 11.06
CA GLY A 415 -0.46 32.44 12.05
C GLY A 415 0.96 32.61 11.50
N PRO A 416 1.75 33.63 11.92
CA PRO A 416 3.13 33.91 11.49
C PRO A 416 4.12 32.79 11.87
N ARG A 417 4.07 31.69 11.12
CA ARG A 417 5.02 30.57 11.14
C ARG A 417 6.09 30.85 10.09
N GLN A 418 7.32 31.08 10.53
CA GLN A 418 8.35 31.65 9.66
C GLN A 418 9.69 30.95 9.85
N VAL A 419 10.48 30.93 8.78
CA VAL A 419 11.92 30.68 8.84
C VAL A 419 12.62 31.98 8.44
N ILE A 420 13.38 32.54 9.38
CA ILE A 420 14.03 33.84 9.24
C ILE A 420 15.54 33.63 9.10
N VAL A 421 16.16 34.23 8.08
CA VAL A 421 17.60 34.27 7.89
C VAL A 421 18.10 35.64 8.34
N LEU A 422 19.07 35.63 9.25
CA LEU A 422 19.71 36.81 9.83
C LEU A 422 21.21 36.80 9.53
N ASP A 423 21.81 38.00 9.45
CA ASP A 423 23.25 38.13 9.62
C ASP A 423 23.67 37.98 11.10
N MET A 424 24.98 37.94 11.39
CA MET A 424 25.50 37.84 12.76
C MET A 424 25.19 39.07 13.64
N ASN A 425 24.79 40.19 13.04
CA ASN A 425 24.40 41.41 13.76
C ASN A 425 22.89 41.48 14.02
N GLY A 426 22.11 40.51 13.53
CA GLY A 426 20.68 40.38 13.76
C GLY A 426 19.81 41.08 12.73
N ARG A 427 20.40 41.56 11.62
CA ARG A 427 19.66 42.13 10.50
C ARG A 427 18.95 41.01 9.74
N LYS A 428 17.65 41.18 9.51
CA LYS A 428 16.86 40.24 8.68
C LYS A 428 17.26 40.37 7.21
N GLU A 429 17.76 39.28 6.65
CA GLU A 429 18.10 39.17 5.23
C GLU A 429 16.99 38.50 4.43
N LYS A 430 16.34 37.49 5.03
CA LYS A 430 15.27 36.73 4.38
C LYS A 430 14.21 36.25 5.38
N VAL A 431 12.96 36.17 4.93
CA VAL A 431 11.85 35.58 5.68
C VAL A 431 11.05 34.67 4.75
N TYR A 432 11.00 33.40 5.09
CA TYR A 432 10.12 32.41 4.48
C TYR A 432 8.87 32.28 5.34
N HIS A 433 7.70 32.48 4.75
CA HIS A 433 6.43 32.42 5.48
C HIS A 433 5.32 31.84 4.61
N LEU A 434 5.10 32.43 3.43
CA LEU A 434 4.06 32.03 2.50
C LEU A 434 4.65 31.44 1.22
N ASP A 435 3.95 30.47 0.64
CA ASP A 435 4.23 29.94 -0.68
C ASP A 435 3.75 30.89 -1.79
N ASN A 436 3.94 30.49 -3.05
CA ASN A 436 3.52 31.29 -4.21
C ASN A 436 2.00 31.49 -4.30
N ASN A 437 1.21 30.69 -3.58
CA ASN A 437 -0.25 30.77 -3.53
C ASN A 437 -0.75 31.57 -2.31
N GLY A 438 0.16 32.13 -1.51
CA GLY A 438 -0.17 32.87 -0.29
C GLY A 438 -0.54 31.97 0.90
N GLN A 439 -0.26 30.67 0.85
CA GLN A 439 -0.50 29.73 1.96
C GLN A 439 0.73 29.60 2.85
N SER A 440 0.54 29.36 4.15
CA SER A 440 1.65 29.14 5.08
C SER A 440 2.50 27.94 4.66
N ILE A 441 3.80 28.16 4.46
CA ILE A 441 4.74 27.08 4.09
C ILE A 441 4.89 26.08 5.25
N PHE A 442 4.86 26.58 6.48
CA PHE A 442 5.21 25.78 7.65
C PHE A 442 4.01 25.62 8.59
N THR A 443 3.98 24.47 9.27
CA THR A 443 3.15 24.23 10.45
C THR A 443 3.98 24.49 11.72
N ALA A 444 5.15 23.85 11.82
CA ALA A 444 6.12 24.09 12.87
C ALA A 444 7.53 23.69 12.39
N ALA A 445 8.33 24.68 11.97
CA ALA A 445 9.73 24.50 11.58
C ALA A 445 10.58 24.07 12.80
N ALA A 446 10.67 22.77 13.05
CA ALA A 446 11.18 22.19 14.30
C ALA A 446 12.69 21.91 14.26
N ARG A 447 13.27 21.70 13.08
CA ARG A 447 14.71 21.60 12.83
C ARG A 447 15.06 22.22 11.48
N ILE A 448 16.27 22.75 11.37
CA ILE A 448 16.75 23.45 10.18
C ILE A 448 18.22 23.07 9.95
N THR A 449 18.59 22.86 8.70
CA THR A 449 19.97 22.74 8.25
C THR A 449 20.18 23.48 6.94
N SER A 450 21.43 23.74 6.59
CA SER A 450 21.81 24.28 5.28
C SER A 450 22.96 23.49 4.64
N ASP A 451 22.98 23.44 3.32
CA ASP A 451 24.10 22.88 2.56
C ASP A 451 25.23 23.90 2.34
N ASN A 452 26.26 23.53 1.59
CA ASN A 452 27.40 24.39 1.29
C ASN A 452 27.04 25.64 0.45
N ASP A 453 25.93 25.57 -0.30
CA ASP A 453 25.43 26.67 -1.12
C ASP A 453 24.42 27.57 -0.36
N ASN A 454 24.26 27.32 0.95
CA ASN A 454 23.30 27.95 1.84
C ASN A 454 21.83 27.73 1.40
N ASN A 455 21.54 26.63 0.69
CA ASN A 455 20.17 26.21 0.50
C ASN A 455 19.63 25.68 1.84
N CYS A 456 18.39 26.08 2.17
CA CYS A 456 17.80 25.81 3.48
C CYS A 456 16.84 24.62 3.40
N TYR A 457 16.98 23.71 4.37
CA TYR A 457 16.15 22.52 4.52
C TYR A 457 15.52 22.52 5.90
N VAL A 458 14.21 22.35 5.93
CA VAL A 458 13.41 22.51 7.15
C VAL A 458 12.65 21.22 7.41
N LEU A 459 12.78 20.70 8.62
CA LEU A 459 11.87 19.68 9.14
C LEU A 459 10.64 20.41 9.69
N ASP A 460 9.53 20.28 8.97
CA ASP A 460 8.24 20.84 9.33
C ASP A 460 7.39 19.77 10.03
N ARG A 461 7.08 20.00 11.31
CA ARG A 461 6.25 19.10 12.11
C ARG A 461 4.78 19.46 11.91
N LEU A 462 4.00 18.50 11.44
CA LEU A 462 2.63 18.72 10.97
C LEU A 462 1.58 18.57 12.07
N ASN A 463 1.82 17.74 13.08
CA ASN A 463 0.84 17.47 14.13
C ASN A 463 1.49 17.06 15.46
N ALA A 464 0.63 16.81 16.47
CA ALA A 464 1.02 16.39 17.81
C ALA A 464 1.63 14.98 17.85
N ASP A 465 1.28 14.12 16.89
CA ASP A 465 1.84 12.76 16.75
C ASP A 465 3.26 12.76 16.16
N TYR A 466 3.82 13.96 15.93
CA TYR A 466 5.13 14.19 15.36
C TYR A 466 5.30 13.67 13.94
N ASP A 467 4.20 13.53 13.19
CA ASP A 467 4.29 13.37 11.75
C ASP A 467 4.93 14.64 11.16
N GLY A 468 5.78 14.46 10.16
CA GLY A 468 6.61 15.52 9.64
C GLY A 468 6.86 15.40 8.14
N ARG A 469 7.51 16.42 7.61
CA ARG A 469 8.02 16.45 6.24
C ARG A 469 9.31 17.27 6.19
N ILE A 470 10.14 17.02 5.18
CA ILE A 470 11.30 17.86 4.88
C ILE A 470 10.93 18.80 3.74
N VAL A 471 11.11 20.09 3.96
CA VAL A 471 10.82 21.15 2.98
C VAL A 471 12.15 21.77 2.57
N ALA A 472 12.50 21.66 1.28
CA ALA A 472 13.62 22.40 0.71
C ALA A 472 13.13 23.75 0.19
N LEU A 473 13.80 24.82 0.59
CA LEU A 473 13.42 26.19 0.23
C LEU A 473 14.24 26.68 -0.97
N ASN A 474 13.60 27.45 -1.85
CA ASN A 474 14.28 28.14 -2.93
C ASN A 474 14.87 29.49 -2.44
N LYS A 475 15.63 30.18 -3.30
CA LYS A 475 16.19 31.51 -2.99
C LYS A 475 15.15 32.65 -3.10
N THR A 476 14.00 32.41 -3.72
CA THR A 476 12.97 33.40 -4.09
C THR A 476 11.66 33.34 -3.28
N ASN A 477 11.64 32.66 -2.12
CA ASN A 477 10.48 32.47 -1.19
C ASN A 477 9.48 31.34 -1.49
N GLY A 478 9.79 30.41 -2.37
CA GLY A 478 8.99 29.20 -2.64
C GLY A 478 9.63 27.91 -2.13
N ILE A 479 8.88 26.82 -2.32
CA ILE A 479 9.31 25.45 -2.03
C ILE A 479 9.99 24.89 -3.29
N ARG A 480 11.16 24.28 -3.13
CA ARG A 480 11.88 23.55 -4.20
C ARG A 480 11.35 22.14 -4.35
N TRP A 481 11.24 21.42 -3.24
CA TRP A 481 10.66 20.09 -3.15
C TRP A 481 10.25 19.80 -1.71
N VAL A 482 9.38 18.80 -1.53
CA VAL A 482 8.94 18.29 -0.23
C VAL A 482 9.18 16.79 -0.21
N TYR A 483 9.78 16.30 0.87
CA TYR A 483 9.94 14.88 1.12
C TYR A 483 9.10 14.43 2.31
N SER A 484 8.35 13.35 2.12
CA SER A 484 7.71 12.56 3.17
C SER A 484 7.89 11.07 2.83
N ASP A 485 8.08 10.21 3.84
CA ASP A 485 8.25 8.77 3.63
C ASP A 485 6.92 8.05 3.33
N GLN A 486 6.22 8.49 2.28
CA GLN A 486 4.97 7.86 1.81
C GLN A 486 5.19 6.82 0.71
N HIS A 487 6.41 6.74 0.18
CA HIS A 487 6.74 5.91 -0.99
C HIS A 487 6.83 4.40 -0.68
N ILE A 488 7.10 4.02 0.56
CA ILE A 488 7.22 2.61 0.95
C ILE A 488 5.88 2.05 1.44
N ASN A 489 5.05 2.86 2.11
CA ASN A 489 3.72 2.45 2.58
C ASN A 489 2.86 3.68 2.91
N LYS A 490 1.72 3.86 2.22
CA LYS A 490 0.78 4.97 2.47
C LYS A 490 0.20 5.00 3.91
N GLN A 491 0.35 3.92 4.68
CA GLN A 491 -0.11 3.83 6.06
C GLN A 491 0.96 4.13 7.11
N ARG A 492 2.22 4.34 6.71
CA ARG A 492 3.32 4.58 7.64
C ARG A 492 3.44 6.07 7.96
N THR A 493 3.52 6.41 9.24
CA THR A 493 3.82 7.79 9.69
C THR A 493 5.29 8.11 9.42
N PHE A 494 5.63 9.36 9.13
CA PHE A 494 7.03 9.78 8.99
C PHE A 494 7.36 10.69 10.17
N THR A 495 8.17 10.21 11.10
CA THR A 495 8.41 10.89 12.39
C THR A 495 9.85 11.41 12.54
N PRO A 496 10.31 12.29 11.63
CA PRO A 496 11.67 12.79 11.70
C PRO A 496 11.86 13.63 12.97
N LYS A 497 12.99 13.41 13.66
CA LYS A 497 13.36 14.17 14.88
C LYS A 497 14.52 15.12 14.65
N ASP A 498 15.37 14.80 13.68
CA ASP A 498 16.50 15.64 13.29
C ASP A 498 16.81 15.50 11.81
N LEU A 499 17.42 16.53 11.25
CA LEU A 499 18.01 16.50 9.93
C LEU A 499 19.34 17.25 9.91
N MET A 500 20.25 16.81 9.06
CA MET A 500 21.49 17.53 8.81
C MET A 500 21.96 17.39 7.37
N ALA A 501 22.51 18.46 6.82
CA ALA A 501 23.20 18.41 5.54
C ALA A 501 24.61 17.83 5.72
N THR A 502 25.00 16.98 4.79
CA THR A 502 26.34 16.38 4.68
C THR A 502 27.24 17.27 3.81
N LYS A 503 28.55 16.98 3.76
CA LYS A 503 29.46 17.79 2.93
C LYS A 503 29.32 17.54 1.42
N SER A 504 28.73 16.43 0.99
CA SER A 504 28.50 16.14 -0.45
C SER A 504 27.03 16.14 -0.83
N ASP A 505 26.34 17.23 -0.48
CA ASP A 505 25.04 17.56 -1.06
C ASP A 505 23.94 16.50 -0.82
N ASN A 506 24.02 15.78 0.31
CA ASN A 506 22.94 14.94 0.83
C ASN A 506 22.43 15.45 2.17
N ILE A 507 21.22 15.08 2.53
CA ILE A 507 20.59 15.34 3.82
C ILE A 507 20.37 14.01 4.52
N ILE A 508 20.81 13.90 5.76
CA ILE A 508 20.55 12.75 6.61
C ILE A 508 19.41 13.11 7.55
N VAL A 509 18.39 12.25 7.66
CA VAL A 509 17.22 12.46 8.50
C VAL A 509 17.03 11.29 9.45
N ALA A 510 16.92 11.57 10.75
CA ALA A 510 16.62 10.57 11.76
C ALA A 510 15.10 10.39 11.93
N ASP A 511 14.54 9.28 11.43
CA ASP A 511 13.16 8.87 11.67
C ASP A 511 13.08 7.93 12.89
N SER A 512 12.57 8.47 14.00
CA SER A 512 12.78 7.85 15.30
C SER A 512 11.92 6.62 15.49
N THR A 513 10.60 6.71 15.28
CA THR A 513 9.64 5.62 15.60
C THR A 513 9.92 4.35 14.80
N HIS A 514 10.48 4.52 13.61
CA HIS A 514 10.82 3.44 12.70
C HIS A 514 12.26 2.95 12.79
N HIS A 515 13.10 3.61 13.59
CA HIS A 515 14.52 3.27 13.73
C HIS A 515 15.27 3.35 12.40
N ILE A 516 14.99 4.39 11.60
CA ILE A 516 15.58 4.57 10.29
C ILE A 516 16.34 5.88 10.24
N ILE A 517 17.45 5.86 9.52
CA ILE A 517 18.07 7.07 9.01
C ILE A 517 17.90 7.09 7.48
N HIS A 518 17.32 8.17 6.97
CA HIS A 518 17.14 8.41 5.54
C HIS A 518 18.29 9.25 5.03
N ILE A 519 18.86 8.88 3.87
CA ILE A 519 19.81 9.71 3.14
C ILE A 519 19.10 10.21 1.90
N ILE A 520 18.90 11.52 1.80
CA ILE A 520 18.11 12.18 0.76
C ILE A 520 19.02 13.07 -0.06
N ASP A 521 18.86 13.10 -1.37
CA ASP A 521 19.62 14.02 -2.21
C ASP A 521 19.09 15.46 -2.06
N THR A 522 20.00 16.43 -1.99
CA THR A 522 19.62 17.85 -1.83
C THR A 522 18.92 18.44 -3.06
N TYR A 523 19.06 17.80 -4.22
CA TYR A 523 18.68 18.40 -5.49
C TYR A 523 17.21 18.15 -5.86
N TYR A 524 16.77 16.90 -5.73
CA TYR A 524 15.43 16.42 -6.09
C TYR A 524 14.61 15.99 -4.87
N GLY A 525 15.24 15.83 -3.70
CA GLY A 525 14.55 15.36 -2.50
C GLY A 525 14.19 13.88 -2.56
N GLN A 526 14.92 13.07 -3.33
CA GLN A 526 14.73 11.63 -3.43
C GLN A 526 15.55 10.91 -2.36
N CYS A 527 14.95 9.89 -1.72
CA CYS A 527 15.70 9.03 -0.82
C CYS A 527 16.68 8.16 -1.61
N LEU A 528 17.96 8.29 -1.30
CA LEU A 528 19.07 7.53 -1.87
C LEU A 528 19.32 6.23 -1.10
N TYR A 529 19.09 6.24 0.22
CA TYR A 529 19.40 5.10 1.08
C TYR A 529 18.61 5.11 2.38
N TYR A 530 18.23 3.91 2.83
CA TYR A 530 17.60 3.66 4.13
C TYR A 530 18.57 2.88 5.02
N LEU A 531 19.05 3.50 6.09
CA LEU A 531 19.81 2.83 7.15
C LEU A 531 18.84 2.36 8.23
N TYR A 532 18.56 1.06 8.27
CA TYR A 532 17.73 0.44 9.29
C TYR A 532 18.55 0.27 10.57
N THR A 533 18.65 1.36 11.34
CA THR A 533 19.58 1.50 12.47
C THR A 533 19.45 0.39 13.52
N LYS A 534 18.23 -0.12 13.77
CA LYS A 534 18.01 -1.20 14.74
C LYS A 534 18.61 -2.52 14.25
N ASP A 535 18.34 -2.89 13.01
CA ASP A 535 18.73 -4.20 12.47
C ASP A 535 20.19 -4.22 12.03
N GLN A 536 20.68 -3.09 11.51
CA GLN A 536 22.05 -2.98 10.97
C GLN A 536 23.08 -2.56 12.02
N LEU A 537 22.70 -1.74 13.01
CA LEU A 537 23.63 -1.17 14.00
C LEU A 537 23.25 -1.45 15.46
N GLY A 538 22.09 -2.06 15.73
CA GLY A 538 21.57 -2.22 17.09
C GLY A 538 21.11 -0.90 17.73
N ILE A 539 20.97 0.16 16.94
CA ILE A 539 20.62 1.50 17.40
C ILE A 539 19.10 1.69 17.27
N GLN A 540 18.43 2.00 18.37
CA GLN A 540 16.98 2.23 18.39
C GLN A 540 16.68 3.70 18.61
N LEU A 541 15.54 4.15 18.06
CA LEU A 541 15.00 5.50 18.19
C LEU A 541 16.09 6.59 17.97
N PRO A 542 16.63 6.74 16.75
CA PRO A 542 17.53 7.85 16.45
C PRO A 542 16.75 9.17 16.61
N PHE A 543 17.24 10.06 17.47
CA PHE A 543 16.59 11.33 17.81
C PHE A 543 17.36 12.57 17.39
N SER A 544 18.70 12.51 17.42
CA SER A 544 19.55 13.63 17.04
C SER A 544 20.79 13.16 16.29
N LEU A 545 21.26 13.97 15.35
CA LEU A 545 22.40 13.67 14.49
C LEU A 545 23.34 14.87 14.47
N ASP A 546 24.63 14.61 14.62
CA ASP A 546 25.64 15.60 14.25
C ASP A 546 26.96 14.91 13.90
N PHE A 547 27.87 15.62 13.26
CA PHE A 547 29.18 15.09 12.94
C PHE A 547 30.27 15.98 13.53
N ASP A 548 31.36 15.36 13.94
CA ASP A 548 32.56 16.10 14.29
C ASP A 548 33.37 16.50 13.06
N ASN A 549 34.40 17.32 13.28
CA ASN A 549 35.32 17.77 12.24
C ASN A 549 36.13 16.64 11.57
N THR A 550 36.14 15.43 12.14
CA THR A 550 36.81 14.25 11.57
C THR A 550 35.90 13.42 10.67
N GLY A 551 34.60 13.70 10.67
CA GLY A 551 33.58 12.95 9.94
C GLY A 551 33.06 11.71 10.64
N THR A 552 33.20 11.67 11.96
CA THR A 552 32.50 10.68 12.78
C THR A 552 31.06 11.14 13.01
N LEU A 553 30.09 10.31 12.65
CA LEU A 553 28.66 10.56 12.90
C LEU A 553 28.36 10.27 14.36
N TYR A 554 27.66 11.17 15.02
CA TYR A 554 27.13 10.98 16.35
C TYR A 554 25.62 10.84 16.28
N ILE A 555 25.10 9.75 16.85
CA ILE A 555 23.67 9.45 16.88
C ILE A 555 23.22 9.45 18.34
N GLY A 556 22.40 10.44 18.69
CA GLY A 556 21.70 10.51 19.96
C GLY A 556 20.41 9.71 19.90
N CYS A 557 20.18 8.84 20.88
CA CYS A 557 19.06 7.89 20.88
C CYS A 557 18.20 7.99 22.14
N GLY A 558 16.94 7.58 22.03
CA GLY A 558 16.15 7.15 23.19
C GLY A 558 16.26 5.63 23.34
N THR A 559 16.40 5.09 24.56
CA THR A 559 16.21 3.65 24.75
C THR A 559 15.17 3.37 25.82
N PHE A 560 14.23 2.48 25.51
CA PHE A 560 13.33 1.85 26.48
C PHE A 560 13.89 0.46 26.77
N ILE A 561 14.55 0.28 27.92
CA ILE A 561 15.06 -1.04 28.31
C ILE A 561 14.48 -1.39 29.68
N ASN A 562 13.61 -2.41 29.72
CA ASN A 562 13.11 -3.04 30.95
C ASN A 562 12.56 -2.05 31.99
N GLY A 563 11.75 -1.09 31.57
CA GLY A 563 11.15 -0.07 32.47
C GLY A 563 12.12 1.03 32.93
N SER A 564 13.39 1.00 32.50
CA SER A 564 14.36 2.09 32.68
C SER A 564 14.61 2.80 31.34
N VAL A 565 14.53 4.13 31.35
CA VAL A 565 14.77 4.95 30.17
C VAL A 565 16.17 5.56 30.30
N GLU A 566 17.11 5.10 29.49
CA GLU A 566 18.48 5.65 29.48
C GLU A 566 18.90 5.95 28.04
N ALA A 567 19.08 7.22 27.71
CA ALA A 567 19.53 7.62 26.40
C ALA A 567 21.00 7.24 26.20
N LYS A 568 21.32 6.79 24.99
CA LYS A 568 22.68 6.48 24.58
C LYS A 568 23.13 7.41 23.46
N LEU A 569 24.43 7.61 23.39
CA LEU A 569 25.09 8.28 22.29
C LEU A 569 26.00 7.26 21.60
N TYR A 570 25.89 7.16 20.28
CA TYR A 570 26.70 6.28 19.45
C TYR A 570 27.63 7.11 18.57
N THR A 571 28.88 6.70 18.46
CA THR A 571 29.81 7.22 17.46
C THR A 571 29.89 6.22 16.32
N VAL A 572 29.60 6.63 15.11
CA VAL A 572 29.49 5.79 13.92
C VAL A 572 30.45 6.31 12.87
N GLN A 573 31.39 5.47 12.47
CA GLN A 573 32.21 5.73 11.29
C GLN A 573 31.33 5.55 10.06
N VAL A 574 31.34 6.55 9.19
CA VAL A 574 30.63 6.51 7.92
C VAL A 574 31.64 6.49 6.79
N SER A 575 31.53 5.51 5.92
CA SER A 575 32.32 5.41 4.68
C SER A 575 31.40 5.13 3.51
N GLY A 576 31.69 5.70 2.33
CA GLY A 576 30.79 5.73 1.18
C GLY A 576 30.79 7.12 0.52
N PHE A 577 30.16 7.26 -0.66
CA PHE A 577 30.24 8.48 -1.46
C PHE A 577 29.92 9.75 -0.65
N GLY A 578 30.95 10.56 -0.41
CA GLY A 578 30.84 11.98 -0.07
C GLY A 578 30.19 12.35 1.27
N ILE A 579 29.89 11.41 2.17
CA ILE A 579 29.18 11.81 3.39
C ILE A 579 30.01 12.80 4.24
N TRP A 580 31.36 12.80 4.15
CA TRP A 580 32.26 13.67 4.94
C TRP A 580 33.45 14.29 4.23
#